data_AF-A0A1Y4NU44-F1
#
_entry.id   AF-A0A1Y4NU44-F1
#
_cell.length_a   1.000
_cell.length_b   1.000
_cell.length_c   1.000
_cell.angle_alpha   90.00
_cell.angle_beta   90.00
_cell.angle_gamma   90.00
#
_symmetry.space_group_name_H-M   'P 1'
#
loop_
_entity.id
_entity.type
_entity.pdbx_description
1 polymer ?
#
loop_
_entity_poly.entity_id
_entity_poly.type
_entity_poly.pdbx_seq_one_letter_code
_entity_poly.pdbx_strand_id
1 'polypeptide(L)' 'MRVKAIRFSTLDAICRELHCQPGDILEYREENTDN' A
#
# COMPACT_ATOMS: atom_id res chain seq x y z
N MET A 1 -21.39 -0.78 2.41
CA MET A 1 -20.08 -0.67 3.10
C MET A 1 -19.24 0.35 2.34
N ARG A 2 -18.85 1.48 2.96
CA ARG A 2 -17.93 2.46 2.34
C ARG A 2 -16.50 2.04 2.68
N VAL A 3 -15.80 1.46 1.72
CA VAL A 3 -14.33 1.33 1.82
C VAL A 3 -13.75 2.63 1.27
N LYS A 4 -12.88 3.28 2.04
CA LYS A 4 -12.18 4.48 1.57
C LYS A 4 -11.11 4.01 0.58
N ALA A 5 -11.36 4.21 -0.72
CA ALA A 5 -10.35 3.96 -1.74
C ALA A 5 -9.28 5.05 -1.68
N ILE A 6 -8.01 4.66 -1.80
CA ILE A 6 -6.90 5.59 -1.97
C ILE A 6 -6.83 5.96 -3.46
N ARG A 7 -6.55 7.23 -3.77
CA ARG A 7 -6.37 7.67 -5.16
C ARG A 7 -5.03 7.14 -5.68
N PHE A 8 -5.03 6.64 -6.92
CA PHE A 8 -3.81 6.18 -7.57
C PHE A 8 -2.71 7.27 -7.60
N SER A 9 -3.08 8.53 -7.81
CA SER A 9 -2.15 9.66 -7.81
C SER A 9 -1.42 9.85 -6.47
N THR A 10 -2.10 9.54 -5.36
CA THR A 10 -1.49 9.60 -4.02
C THR A 10 -0.49 8.47 -3.83
N LEU A 11 -0.84 7.27 -4.29
CA LEU A 11 0.04 6.10 -4.22
C LEU A 11 1.28 6.27 -5.12
N ASP A 12 1.12 6.85 -6.31
CA ASP A 12 2.22 7.17 -7.24
C ASP A 12 3.23 8.13 -6.62
N ALA A 13 2.76 9.17 -5.92
CA ALA A 13 3.63 10.12 -5.23
C ALA A 13 4.48 9.43 -4.14
N ILE A 14 3.89 8.51 -3.38
CA ILE A 14 4.61 7.73 -2.38
C ILE A 14 5.67 6.84 -3.04
N CYS A 15 5.31 6.17 -4.15
CA CYS A 15 6.20 5.30 -4.89
C CYS A 15 7.42 6.01 -5.47
N ARG A 16 7.26 7.27 -5.89
CA ARG A 16 8.37 8.11 -6.37
C ARG A 16 9.43 8.37 -5.30
N GLU A 17 9.00 8.60 -4.06
CA GLU A 17 9.90 8.87 -2.93
C GLU A 17 10.52 7.59 -2.38
N LEU A 18 9.77 6.49 -2.38
CA LEU A 18 10.23 5.20 -1.86
C LEU A 18 10.92 4.33 -2.91
N HIS A 19 11.00 4.79 -4.16
CA HIS A 19 11.57 4.06 -5.29
C HIS A 19 10.96 2.65 -5.47
N CYS A 20 9.65 2.52 -5.29
CA CYS A 20 8.90 1.26 -5.41
C CYS A 20 7.77 1.37 -6.43
N GLN A 21 7.01 0.29 -6.61
CA GLN A 21 5.79 0.27 -7.42
C GLN A 21 4.54 0.33 -6.53
N PRO A 22 3.41 0.85 -7.05
CA PRO A 22 2.14 0.90 -6.30
C PRO A 22 1.69 -0.44 -5.73
N GLY A 23 1.99 -1.54 -6.45
CA GLY A 23 1.69 -2.90 -5.99
C GLY A 23 2.44 -3.30 -4.73
N ASP A 24 3.65 -2.80 -4.52
CA ASP A 24 4.53 -3.18 -3.40
C ASP A 24 3.97 -2.71 -2.05
N ILE A 25 3.17 -1.65 -2.04
CA ILE A 25 2.56 -1.06 -0.83
C ILE A 25 1.20 -1.70 -0.51
N LEU A 26 0.57 -2.36 -1.49
CA LEU A 26 -0.75 -2.97 -1.34
C LEU A 26 -0.71 -4.38 -0.74
N GLU A 27 0.49 -4.94 -0.54
CA GLU A 27 0.66 -6.21 0.15
C GLU A 27 0.40 -6.03 1.65
N TYR A 28 -0.71 -6.58 2.12
CA TYR A 28 -0.97 -6.70 3.56
C TYR A 28 -0.37 -8.00 4.06
N ARG A 29 0.63 -7.89 4.96
CA ARG A 29 1.16 -9.03 5.70
C ARG A 29 0.53 -9.00 7.09
N GLU A 30 -0.23 -10.02 7.43
CA GLU A 30 -0.69 -10.21 8.80
C GLU A 30 0.53 -10.44 9.68
N GLU A 31 0.83 -9.49 10.56
CA GLU A 31 1.78 -9.70 11.65
C GLU A 31 1.11 -10.55 12.75
N ASN A 32 0.55 -11.70 12.38
CA ASN A 32 0.21 -12.74 13.34
C ASN A 32 1.51 -13.52 13.59
N THR A 33 2.15 -13.16 14.70
CA THR A 33 3.17 -13.96 15.36
C THR A 33 2.55 -15.30 15.75
N ASP A 34 2.65 -16.28 14.86
CA ASP A 34 2.70 -17.68 15.24
C ASP A 34 4.18 -18.08 15.27
N ASN A 35 4.71 -18.28 16.47
CA ASN A 35 5.93 -19.05 16.73
C ASN A 35 5.61 -20.54 16.59
#